data_AF-A0A4Z0MDC9-F1
#
_entry.id   AF-A0A4Z0MDC9-F1
#
_cell.length_a   1.000
_cell.length_b   1.000
_cell.length_c   1.000
_cell.angle_alpha   90.00
_cell.angle_beta   90.00
_cell.angle_gamma   90.00
#
_symmetry.space_group_name_H-M   'P 1'
#
loop_
_entity.id
_entity.type
_entity.pdbx_description
1 polymer ?
#
loop_
_entity_poly.entity_id
_entity_poly.type
_entity_poly.pdbx_seq_one_letter_code
_entity_poly.pdbx_strand_id
1 'polypeptide(L)'
;MKKTKIVCTIGPKTESEEMLSKMLDAGMNVMRLNLSHGDYAEHGQRIQNLRNVMSKTGKKAAILLDTKGPEIRTINLEGGNDVSLKAGQTFTFTTDKSVVGNNEIVAVTYEGFTSDLSVGNTVLLD
;
A
#
# COMPACT_ATOMS: atom_id res chain seq x y z
N MET A 1 -3.47 19.43 -26.73
CA MET A 1 -3.78 19.38 -25.27
C MET A 1 -4.19 17.95 -24.90
N LYS A 2 -3.59 17.35 -23.87
CA LYS A 2 -4.05 16.04 -23.36
C LYS A 2 -5.40 16.17 -22.67
N LYS A 3 -6.32 15.24 -22.92
CA LYS A 3 -7.66 15.23 -22.27
C LYS A 3 -7.66 14.37 -21.00
N THR A 4 -7.02 13.20 -21.07
CA THR A 4 -6.88 12.26 -19.95
C THR A 4 -6.08 12.87 -18.81
N LYS A 5 -6.59 12.69 -17.58
CA LYS A 5 -5.97 13.19 -16.35
C LYS A 5 -5.03 12.13 -15.77
N ILE A 6 -3.99 12.59 -15.08
CA ILE A 6 -2.96 11.73 -14.50
C ILE A 6 -3.03 11.82 -12.98
N VAL A 7 -3.15 10.66 -12.34
CA VAL A 7 -3.05 10.49 -10.89
C VAL A 7 -1.62 10.06 -10.56
N CYS A 8 -0.97 10.72 -9.61
CA CYS A 8 0.38 10.39 -9.17
C CYS A 8 0.38 10.10 -7.66
N THR A 9 0.89 8.94 -7.27
CA THR A 9 1.12 8.62 -5.85
C THR A 9 2.34 9.41 -5.36
N ILE A 10 2.16 10.18 -4.28
CA ILE A 10 3.23 10.99 -3.69
C ILE A 10 3.82 10.27 -2.49
N GLY A 11 5.15 10.30 -2.38
CA GLY A 11 5.89 9.72 -1.27
C GLY A 11 7.15 10.53 -0.95
N PRO A 12 8.05 10.01 -0.11
CA PRO A 12 9.19 10.78 0.43
C PRO A 12 10.11 11.41 -0.64
N LYS A 13 10.24 10.76 -1.80
CA LYS A 13 11.09 11.27 -2.91
C LYS A 13 10.42 12.37 -3.75
N THR A 14 9.12 12.58 -3.62
CA THR A 14 8.32 13.47 -4.48
C THR A 14 7.44 14.47 -3.72
N GLU A 15 7.58 14.56 -2.39
CA GLU A 15 6.72 15.40 -1.55
C GLU A 15 7.17 16.86 -1.42
N SER A 16 8.39 17.21 -1.85
CA SER A 16 8.89 18.59 -1.79
C SER A 16 8.12 19.50 -2.76
N GLU A 17 7.96 20.77 -2.41
CA GLU A 17 7.30 21.75 -3.29
C GLU A 17 7.97 21.86 -4.67
N GLU A 18 9.30 21.74 -4.73
CA GLU A 18 10.06 21.73 -5.97
C GLU A 18 9.65 20.56 -6.87
N MET A 19 9.59 19.34 -6.31
CA MET A 19 9.19 18.16 -7.06
C MET A 19 7.73 18.22 -7.46
N LEU A 20 6.84 18.65 -6.58
CA LEU A 20 5.42 18.81 -6.90
C LEU A 20 5.20 19.81 -8.03
N SER A 21 5.94 20.92 -8.06
CA SER A 21 5.88 21.89 -9.18
C SER A 21 6.29 21.24 -10.51
N LYS A 22 7.42 20.53 -10.52
CA LYS A 22 7.91 19.78 -11.70
C LYS A 22 6.89 18.71 -12.14
N MET A 23 6.25 18.01 -11.20
CA MET A 23 5.24 17.01 -11.51
C MET A 23 3.98 17.64 -12.12
N LEU A 24 3.55 18.80 -11.64
CA LEU A 24 2.44 19.55 -12.26
C LEU A 24 2.78 20.00 -13.68
N ASP A 25 4.02 20.46 -13.93
CA ASP A 25 4.50 20.81 -15.27
C ASP A 25 4.55 19.58 -16.20
N ALA A 26 5.00 18.44 -15.68
CA ALA A 26 5.01 17.17 -16.39
C ALA A 26 3.60 16.60 -16.66
N GLY A 27 2.56 17.15 -16.02
CA GLY A 27 1.17 16.87 -16.32
C GLY A 27 0.39 16.10 -15.25
N MET A 28 0.90 16.00 -14.02
CA MET A 28 0.13 15.53 -12.86
C MET A 28 -1.15 16.36 -12.70
N ASN A 29 -2.27 15.70 -12.39
CA ASN A 29 -3.56 16.35 -12.15
C ASN A 29 -4.16 16.03 -10.79
N VAL A 30 -3.82 14.88 -10.22
CA VAL A 30 -4.30 14.43 -8.92
C VAL A 30 -3.13 13.89 -8.11
N MET A 31 -2.98 14.37 -6.88
CA MET A 31 -2.11 13.76 -5.87
C MET A 31 -2.88 12.61 -5.22
N ARG A 32 -2.36 11.40 -5.32
CA ARG A 32 -2.82 10.23 -4.56
C ARG A 32 -2.00 10.07 -3.29
N LEU A 33 -2.69 9.98 -2.16
CA LEU A 33 -2.13 9.64 -0.86
C LEU A 33 -2.56 8.22 -0.52
N ASN A 34 -1.61 7.27 -0.52
CA ASN A 34 -1.87 5.88 -0.18
C ASN A 34 -1.74 5.69 1.33
N LEU A 35 -2.85 5.48 2.04
CA LEU A 35 -2.86 5.27 3.50
C LEU A 35 -2.37 3.89 3.94
N SER A 36 -1.97 3.02 3.01
CA SER A 36 -1.26 1.78 3.37
C SER A 36 0.14 2.05 3.95
N HIS A 37 0.67 3.28 3.75
CA HIS A 37 1.98 3.71 4.22
C HIS A 37 1.94 5.15 4.75
N GLY A 38 2.94 5.52 5.56
CA GLY A 38 3.08 6.84 6.15
C GLY A 38 2.08 7.10 7.29
N ASP A 39 2.24 8.24 7.95
CA ASP A 39 1.37 8.69 9.04
C ASP A 39 0.58 9.96 8.68
N TYR A 40 -0.29 10.40 9.59
CA TYR A 40 -1.11 11.59 9.37
C TYR A 40 -0.29 12.88 9.21
N ALA A 41 0.85 12.99 9.89
CA ALA A 41 1.70 14.17 9.83
C ALA A 41 2.39 14.27 8.46
N GLU A 42 2.95 13.16 7.97
CA GLU A 42 3.54 13.07 6.63
C GLU A 42 2.53 13.42 5.53
N HIS A 43 1.35 12.79 5.57
CA HIS A 43 0.30 13.07 4.59
C HIS A 43 -0.21 14.51 4.70
N GLY A 44 -0.32 15.05 5.92
CA GLY A 44 -0.63 16.46 6.16
C GLY A 44 0.38 17.40 5.53
N GLN A 45 1.68 17.10 5.66
CA GLN A 45 2.75 17.90 5.05
C GLN A 45 2.69 17.85 3.52
N ARG A 46 2.43 16.69 2.92
CA ARG A 46 2.23 16.55 1.46
C ARG A 46 1.08 17.41 0.96
N ILE A 47 -0.05 17.40 1.68
CA ILE A 47 -1.23 18.24 1.37
C ILE A 47 -0.85 19.72 1.44
N GLN A 48 -0.15 20.13 2.49
CA GLN A 48 0.26 21.52 2.67
C GLN A 48 1.19 21.98 1.54
N ASN A 49 2.21 21.18 1.21
CA ASN A 49 3.15 21.48 0.14
C ASN A 49 2.43 21.63 -1.21
N LEU A 50 1.50 20.73 -1.56
CA LEU A 50 0.74 20.84 -2.81
C LEU A 50 -0.10 22.11 -2.84
N ARG A 51 -0.80 22.45 -1.75
CA ARG A 51 -1.61 23.68 -1.65
C ARG A 51 -0.76 24.94 -1.75
N ASN A 52 0.43 24.95 -1.16
CA ASN A 52 1.38 26.04 -1.30
C ASN A 52 1.82 26.23 -2.76
N VAL A 53 2.17 25.14 -3.45
CA VAL A 53 2.54 25.17 -4.87
C VAL A 53 1.39 25.69 -5.73
N MET A 54 0.15 25.23 -5.48
CA MET A 54 -1.05 25.71 -6.17
C MET A 54 -1.26 27.21 -5.97
N SER A 55 -1.09 27.70 -4.73
CA SER A 55 -1.21 29.13 -4.41
C SER A 55 -0.13 29.97 -5.11
N LYS A 56 1.14 29.51 -5.09
CA LYS A 56 2.27 30.22 -5.70
C LYS A 56 2.21 30.28 -7.24
N THR A 57 1.68 29.23 -7.88
CA THR A 57 1.75 29.06 -9.35
C THR A 57 0.43 29.29 -10.07
N GLY A 58 -0.70 29.32 -9.36
CA GLY A 58 -2.04 29.36 -9.95
C GLY A 58 -2.49 28.05 -10.62
N LYS A 59 -1.65 27.00 -10.58
CA LYS A 59 -2.00 25.68 -11.13
C LYS A 59 -3.08 25.00 -10.28
N LYS A 60 -3.88 24.15 -10.93
CA LYS A 60 -4.96 23.39 -10.28
C LYS A 60 -4.62 21.90 -10.24
N ALA A 61 -4.81 21.27 -9.09
CA ALA A 61 -4.74 19.84 -8.88
C ALA A 61 -5.80 19.39 -7.86
N ALA A 62 -6.18 18.12 -7.91
CA ALA A 62 -7.02 17.49 -6.89
C ALA A 62 -6.18 16.64 -5.93
N ILE A 63 -6.76 16.32 -4.77
CA ILE A 63 -6.17 15.41 -3.79
C ILE A 63 -7.13 14.23 -3.64
N LEU A 64 -6.62 13.02 -3.82
CA LEU A 64 -7.31 11.76 -3.63
C LEU A 64 -6.65 11.03 -2.46
N LEU A 65 -7.46 10.71 -1.45
CA LEU A 65 -7.06 9.85 -0.35
C LEU A 65 -7.49 8.43 -0.69
N ASP A 66 -6.51 7.53 -0.80
CA ASP A 66 -6.72 6.13 -1.13
C ASP A 66 -6.66 5.31 0.16
N THR A 67 -7.77 4.62 0.45
CA THR A 67 -7.94 3.86 1.69
C THR A 67 -7.11 2.58 1.63
N LYS A 68 -6.51 2.20 2.76
CA LYS A 68 -5.86 0.89 2.89
C LYS A 68 -6.83 -0.27 2.61
N GLY A 69 -8.07 -0.15 3.09
CA GLY A 69 -9.10 -1.17 2.94
C GLY A 69 -8.87 -2.41 3.83
N PRO A 70 -9.84 -3.34 3.85
CA PRO A 70 -9.65 -4.65 4.46
C PRO A 70 -8.65 -5.48 3.64
N GLU A 71 -7.74 -6.16 4.32
CA GLU A 71 -6.72 -7.01 3.70
C GLU A 71 -6.44 -8.23 4.58
N ILE A 72 -6.12 -9.35 3.94
CA ILE A 72 -5.62 -10.56 4.60
C ILE A 72 -4.11 -10.58 4.36
N ARG A 73 -3.31 -10.64 5.44
CA ARG A 73 -1.85 -10.71 5.38
C ARG A 73 -1.34 -11.91 6.16
N THR A 74 -0.19 -12.41 5.78
CA THR A 74 0.65 -13.26 6.64
C THR A 74 1.30 -12.43 7.74
N ILE A 75 1.69 -13.11 8.82
CA ILE A 75 2.38 -12.51 9.99
C ILE A 75 3.89 -12.83 9.88
N ASN A 76 4.65 -12.44 10.90
CA ASN A 76 6.09 -12.57 10.99
C ASN A 76 6.59 -14.00 10.78
N LEU A 77 7.73 -14.11 10.08
CA LEU A 77 8.49 -15.34 9.90
C LEU A 77 9.62 -15.43 10.94
N GLU A 78 10.08 -16.65 11.18
CA GLU A 78 11.21 -16.95 12.07
C GLU A 78 12.44 -16.14 11.66
N GLY A 79 12.96 -15.36 12.62
CA GLY A 79 14.11 -14.49 12.41
C GLY A 79 13.90 -13.34 11.41
N GLY A 80 12.67 -13.11 10.94
CA GLY A 80 12.37 -12.09 9.92
C GLY A 80 12.98 -12.39 8.54
N ASN A 81 13.36 -13.65 8.30
CA ASN A 81 13.96 -14.08 7.04
C ASN A 81 12.91 -14.67 6.10
N ASP A 82 13.11 -14.45 4.81
CA ASP A 82 12.29 -15.07 3.77
C ASP A 82 12.48 -16.60 3.76
N VAL A 83 11.42 -17.32 3.40
CA VAL A 83 11.41 -18.77 3.37
C VAL A 83 11.07 -19.28 1.97
N SER A 84 11.81 -20.27 1.49
CA SER A 84 11.55 -20.90 0.18
C SER A 84 10.57 -22.07 0.30
N LEU A 85 9.42 -21.96 -0.38
CA LEU A 85 8.46 -23.06 -0.51
C LEU A 85 8.74 -23.86 -1.79
N LYS A 86 8.49 -25.17 -1.74
CA LYS A 86 8.66 -26.11 -2.85
C LYS A 86 7.32 -26.59 -3.37
N ALA A 87 7.21 -26.73 -4.70
CA ALA A 87 6.01 -27.28 -5.32
C ALA A 87 5.67 -28.68 -4.78
N GLY A 88 4.39 -28.91 -4.50
CA GLY A 88 3.88 -30.17 -3.95
C GLY A 88 4.09 -30.37 -2.45
N GLN A 89 4.75 -29.45 -1.75
CA GLN A 89 4.85 -29.51 -0.30
C GLN A 89 3.50 -29.20 0.36
N THR A 90 3.25 -29.82 1.52
CA THR A 90 2.17 -29.37 2.41
C THR A 90 2.59 -28.08 3.09
N PHE A 91 1.71 -27.08 3.08
CA PHE A 91 1.90 -25.81 3.76
C PHE A 91 0.60 -25.41 4.47
N THR A 92 0.72 -24.90 5.70
CA THR A 92 -0.42 -24.67 6.58
C THR A 92 -0.61 -23.19 6.84
N PHE A 93 -1.85 -22.72 6.76
CA PHE A 93 -2.24 -21.40 7.28
C PHE A 93 -2.98 -21.58 8.60
N THR A 94 -2.66 -20.75 9.59
CA THR A 94 -3.35 -20.74 10.90
C THR A 94 -3.92 -19.37 11.23
N THR A 95 -5.05 -19.35 11.94
CA THR A 95 -5.63 -18.12 12.51
C THR A 95 -5.07 -17.78 13.90
N ASP A 96 -4.21 -18.64 14.46
CA ASP A 96 -3.49 -18.35 15.70
C ASP A 96 -2.35 -17.35 15.45
N LYS A 97 -2.61 -16.09 15.80
CA LYS A 97 -1.68 -14.96 15.60
C LYS A 97 -0.42 -15.04 16.47
N SER A 98 -0.35 -15.97 17.43
CA SER A 98 0.85 -16.19 18.25
C SER A 98 1.92 -17.04 17.54
N VAL A 99 1.55 -17.74 16.47
CA VAL A 99 2.46 -18.58 15.69
C VAL A 99 3.38 -17.71 14.85
N VAL A 100 4.69 -17.91 15.01
CA VAL A 100 5.72 -17.37 14.13
C VAL A 100 5.88 -18.33 12.95
N GLY A 101 5.82 -17.81 11.72
CA GLY A 101 5.80 -18.64 10.52
C GLY A 101 7.18 -19.17 10.10
N ASN A 102 7.18 -20.28 9.37
CA ASN A 102 8.36 -20.94 8.82
C ASN A 102 8.02 -21.64 7.49
N ASN A 103 8.79 -22.66 7.10
CA ASN A 103 8.60 -23.38 5.83
C ASN A 103 7.41 -24.35 5.81
N GLU A 104 6.72 -24.53 6.95
CA GLU A 104 5.62 -25.48 7.11
C GLU A 104 4.30 -24.80 7.47
N ILE A 105 4.34 -23.68 8.19
CA ILE A 105 3.16 -22.98 8.68
C ILE A 105 3.36 -21.45 8.71
N VAL A 106 2.28 -20.69 8.49
CA VAL A 106 2.26 -19.24 8.74
C VAL A 106 0.90 -18.78 9.28
N ALA A 107 0.90 -17.80 10.17
CA ALA A 107 -0.32 -17.19 10.67
C ALA A 107 -0.86 -16.12 9.72
N VAL A 108 -2.19 -15.97 9.67
CA VAL A 108 -2.89 -14.94 8.89
C VAL A 108 -3.66 -13.96 9.77
N THR A 109 -3.83 -12.73 9.28
CA THR A 109 -4.53 -11.66 10.03
C THR A 109 -6.04 -11.86 10.13
N TYR A 110 -6.64 -12.63 9.21
CA TYR A 110 -8.10 -12.77 9.08
C TYR A 110 -8.65 -13.94 9.89
N GLU A 111 -9.48 -13.66 10.89
CA GLU A 111 -10.04 -14.68 11.78
C GLU A 111 -11.07 -15.58 11.09
N GLY A 112 -11.76 -15.10 10.05
CA GLY A 112 -12.72 -15.88 9.28
C GLY A 112 -12.09 -16.82 8.24
N PHE A 113 -10.76 -16.90 8.15
CA PHE A 113 -10.04 -17.59 7.07
C PHE A 113 -10.44 -19.06 6.93
N THR A 114 -10.62 -19.76 8.05
CA THR A 114 -11.05 -21.18 8.07
C THR A 114 -12.54 -21.37 7.82
N SER A 115 -13.35 -20.34 8.02
CA SER A 115 -14.81 -20.40 7.83
C SER A 115 -15.21 -20.14 6.38
N ASP A 116 -14.48 -19.25 5.71
CA ASP A 116 -14.77 -18.83 4.34
C ASP A 116 -14.15 -19.75 3.28
N LEU A 117 -13.08 -20.48 3.65
CA LEU A 117 -12.42 -21.42 2.75
C LEU A 117 -13.07 -22.81 2.77
N SER A 118 -13.01 -23.47 1.62
CA SER A 118 -13.44 -24.85 1.42
C SER A 118 -12.36 -25.66 0.71
N VAL A 119 -12.39 -26.98 0.89
CA VAL A 119 -11.49 -27.92 0.19
C VAL A 119 -11.62 -27.72 -1.32
N GLY A 120 -10.48 -27.56 -1.99
CA GLY A 120 -10.40 -27.30 -3.43
C GLY A 120 -10.29 -25.83 -3.82
N ASN A 121 -10.43 -24.88 -2.89
CA ASN A 121 -10.13 -23.47 -3.16
C ASN A 121 -8.63 -23.24 -3.36
N THR A 122 -8.31 -22.20 -4.15
CA THR A 122 -6.94 -21.72 -4.36
C THR A 122 -6.64 -20.55 -3.44
N VAL A 123 -5.54 -20.63 -2.70
CA VAL A 123 -4.98 -19.52 -1.91
C VAL A 123 -3.79 -18.95 -2.68
N LEU A 124 -3.79 -17.65 -2.94
CA LEU A 124 -2.68 -16.94 -3.56
C LEU A 124 -1.83 -16.29 -2.47
N LEU A 125 -0.53 -16.56 -2.46
CA LEU A 125 0.45 -16.09 -1.49
C LEU A 125 1.68 -15.58 -2.23
N ASP A 126 2.25 -14.47 -1.74
CA ASP A 126 3.54 -13.89 -2.14
C ASP A 126 4.46 -13.84 -0.92
#